data_AF-A0AA36C1W0-F1
#
_entry.id   AF-A0AA36C1W0-F1
#
_cell.length_a   1.000
_cell.length_b   1.000
_cell.length_c   1.000
_cell.angle_alpha   90.00
_cell.angle_beta   90.00
_cell.angle_gamma   90.00
#
_symmetry.space_group_name_H-M   'P 1'
#
loop_
_entity.id
_entity.type
_entity.pdbx_description
1 polymer ?
#
loop_
_entity_poly.entity_id
_entity_poly.type
_entity_poly.pdbx_seq_one_letter_code
_entity_poly.pdbx_strand_id
1 'polypeptide(L)'
;MITDSELHLQKYEPPQRSAELEVRVQRLRREAENREYKQMTQNVHRTKKIVDGNVGKELKAMNLQIIAVVNFVLTVGGAFAFGYKAAEASMEEPDMAIQMLVGILLGTVVFFADLYFLGG
;
A
#
# COMPACT_ATOMS: atom_id res chain seq x y z
N MET A 1 -15.99 -20.34 79.70
CA MET A 1 -14.57 -19.95 79.74
C MET A 1 -13.87 -20.65 78.60
N ILE A 2 -13.56 -19.94 77.52
CA ILE A 2 -12.64 -20.42 76.49
C ILE A 2 -11.52 -19.37 76.42
N THR A 3 -10.33 -19.89 76.56
CA THR A 3 -9.06 -19.23 76.83
C THR A 3 -8.66 -18.30 75.69
N ASP A 4 -8.30 -17.08 76.08
CA ASP A 4 -7.65 -16.05 75.30
C ASP A 4 -6.39 -16.61 74.61
N SER A 5 -6.53 -17.00 73.35
CA SER A 5 -5.40 -17.42 72.52
C SER A 5 -4.92 -16.20 71.76
N GLU A 6 -3.88 -15.53 72.29
CA GLU A 6 -3.19 -14.45 71.60
C GLU A 6 -2.64 -14.97 70.27
N LEU A 7 -3.26 -14.51 69.18
CA LEU A 7 -2.82 -14.78 67.83
C LEU A 7 -1.51 -14.02 67.61
N HIS A 8 -0.37 -14.69 67.81
CA HIS A 8 0.96 -14.14 67.56
C HIS A 8 1.17 -13.98 66.04
N LEU A 9 0.64 -12.88 65.49
CA LEU A 9 0.88 -12.46 64.11
C LEU A 9 2.32 -11.97 64.01
N GLN A 10 3.18 -12.76 63.35
CA GLN A 10 4.55 -12.35 63.05
C GLN A 10 4.51 -11.01 62.32
N LYS A 11 5.21 -10.02 62.86
CA LYS A 11 5.28 -8.66 62.31
C LYS A 11 5.93 -8.76 60.93
N TYR A 12 5.12 -8.65 59.88
CA TYR A 12 5.62 -8.65 58.50
C TYR A 12 6.47 -7.39 58.30
N GLU A 13 7.79 -7.55 58.22
CA GLU A 13 8.70 -6.49 57.83
C GLU A 13 8.60 -6.34 56.30
N PRO A 14 8.06 -5.22 55.80
CA PRO A 14 8.04 -5.00 54.35
C PRO A 14 9.51 -4.97 53.86
N PRO A 15 9.83 -5.68 52.78
CA PRO A 15 11.19 -5.69 52.25
C PRO A 15 11.64 -4.25 51.94
N GLN A 16 12.86 -3.89 52.35
CA GLN A 16 13.40 -2.57 52.09
C GLN A 16 13.40 -2.27 50.59
N ARG A 17 12.92 -1.09 50.22
CA ARG A 17 12.92 -0.61 48.83
C ARG A 17 14.34 -0.54 48.30
N SER A 18 14.74 -1.54 47.53
CA SER A 18 15.98 -1.48 46.77
C SER A 18 15.77 -0.61 45.52
N ALA A 19 16.79 0.16 45.13
CA ALA A 19 16.74 1.01 43.94
C ALA A 19 16.36 0.23 42.67
N GLU A 20 16.77 -1.04 42.58
CA GLU A 20 16.39 -1.97 41.51
C GLU A 20 14.88 -2.23 41.44
N LEU A 21 14.21 -2.38 42.59
CA LEU A 21 12.77 -2.63 42.62
C LEU A 21 11.98 -1.38 42.23
N GLU A 22 12.43 -0.18 42.59
CA GLU A 22 11.80 1.07 42.16
C GLU A 22 11.90 1.28 40.65
N VAL A 23 13.05 0.98 40.05
CA VAL A 23 13.25 1.00 38.59
C VAL A 23 12.31 0.02 37.91
N ARG A 24 12.16 -1.21 38.45
CA ARG A 24 11.22 -2.21 37.91
C ARG A 24 9.78 -1.77 38.03
N VAL A 25 9.38 -1.16 39.14
CA VAL A 25 8.01 -0.63 39.35
C VAL A 25 7.72 0.52 38.38
N GLN A 26 8.67 1.43 38.16
CA GLN A 26 8.51 2.50 37.17
C GLN A 26 8.39 1.96 35.75
N ARG A 27 9.18 0.93 35.39
CA ARG A 27 9.06 0.26 34.10
C ARG A 27 7.68 -0.37 33.92
N LEU A 28 7.21 -1.13 34.91
CA LEU A 28 5.90 -1.78 34.88
C LEU A 28 4.75 -0.77 34.80
N ARG A 29 4.85 0.37 35.51
CA ARG A 29 3.87 1.46 35.39
C ARG A 29 3.81 2.02 33.98
N ARG A 30 4.98 2.32 33.39
CA ARG A 30 5.04 2.77 31.98
C ARG A 30 4.45 1.76 31.01
N GLU A 31 4.69 0.48 31.23
CA GLU A 31 4.12 -0.59 30.39
C GLU A 31 2.60 -0.67 30.51
N ALA A 32 2.07 -0.55 31.73
CA ALA A 32 0.62 -0.52 32.00
C ALA A 32 -0.05 0.71 31.37
N GLU A 33 0.51 1.90 31.58
CA GLU A 33 0.03 3.16 30.99
C GLU A 33 0.06 3.11 29.46
N ASN A 34 1.14 2.58 28.86
CA ASN A 34 1.20 2.39 27.41
C ASN A 34 0.14 1.41 26.90
N ARG A 35 -0.17 0.36 27.67
CA ARG A 35 -1.20 -0.61 27.31
C ARG A 35 -2.58 0.03 27.33
N GLU A 36 -2.87 0.80 28.35
CA GLU A 36 -4.13 1.54 28.51
C GLU A 36 -4.28 2.63 27.45
N TYR A 37 -3.21 3.39 27.19
CA TYR A 37 -3.17 4.37 26.10
C TYR A 37 -3.42 3.73 24.73
N LYS A 38 -2.82 2.56 24.46
CA LYS A 38 -3.06 1.82 23.22
C LYS A 38 -4.50 1.33 23.10
N GLN A 39 -5.13 0.92 24.20
CA GLN A 39 -6.55 0.54 24.21
C GLN A 39 -7.45 1.75 23.95
N MET A 40 -7.19 2.88 24.61
CA MET A 40 -7.94 4.13 24.39
C MET A 40 -7.83 4.64 22.94
N THR A 41 -6.66 4.48 22.31
CA THR A 41 -6.40 4.96 20.94
C THR A 41 -6.62 3.92 19.83
N GLN A 42 -7.03 2.69 20.19
CA GLN A 42 -7.18 1.58 19.24
C GLN A 42 -8.20 1.88 18.13
N ASN A 43 -9.31 2.52 18.48
CA ASN A 43 -10.37 2.86 17.54
C ASN A 43 -9.93 3.93 16.54
N VAL A 44 -9.17 4.93 17.01
CA VAL A 44 -8.61 5.99 16.16
C VAL A 44 -7.57 5.43 15.20
N HIS A 45 -6.68 4.56 15.68
CA HIS A 45 -5.71 3.86 14.83
C HIS A 45 -6.39 2.98 13.77
N ARG A 46 -7.49 2.31 14.11
CA ARG A 46 -8.27 1.49 13.17
C ARG A 46 -8.89 2.35 12.07
N THR A 47 -9.55 3.46 12.42
CA THR A 47 -10.14 4.38 11.45
C THR A 47 -9.08 5.00 10.54
N LYS A 48 -7.97 5.48 11.11
CA LYS A 48 -6.86 6.04 10.32
C LYS A 48 -6.28 5.02 9.34
N LYS A 49 -6.06 3.77 9.77
CA LYS A 49 -5.57 2.69 8.90
C LYS A 49 -6.55 2.33 7.78
N ILE A 50 -7.86 2.41 8.03
CA ILE A 50 -8.89 2.19 7.01
C ILE A 50 -8.89 3.33 5.99
N VAL A 51 -8.84 4.59 6.44
CA VAL A 51 -8.82 5.76 5.55
C VAL A 51 -7.53 5.80 4.71
N ASP A 52 -6.35 5.69 5.34
CA ASP A 52 -5.06 5.64 4.64
C ASP A 52 -4.99 4.42 3.71
N GLY A 53 -5.56 3.29 4.14
CA GLY A 53 -5.64 2.07 3.35
C GLY A 53 -6.58 2.18 2.15
N ASN A 54 -7.67 2.95 2.24
CA ASN A 54 -8.60 3.15 1.12
C ASN A 54 -8.03 4.15 0.12
N VAL A 55 -7.52 5.29 0.59
CA VAL A 55 -6.87 6.30 -0.25
C VAL A 55 -5.62 5.72 -0.92
N GLY A 56 -4.79 4.97 -0.20
CA GLY A 56 -3.62 4.33 -0.79
C GLY A 56 -3.96 3.28 -1.86
N LYS A 57 -5.07 2.56 -1.71
CA LYS A 57 -5.56 1.62 -2.72
C LYS A 57 -6.11 2.33 -3.94
N GLU A 58 -6.88 3.40 -3.76
CA GLU A 58 -7.43 4.22 -4.84
C GLU A 58 -6.30 4.88 -5.64
N LEU A 59 -5.31 5.47 -4.97
CA LEU A 59 -4.12 6.05 -5.62
C LEU A 59 -3.32 4.99 -6.39
N LYS A 60 -3.18 3.79 -5.85
CA LYS A 60 -2.51 2.68 -6.53
C LYS A 60 -3.28 2.22 -7.76
N ALA A 61 -4.61 2.11 -7.68
CA ALA A 61 -5.46 1.75 -8.80
C ALA A 61 -5.40 2.82 -9.91
N MET A 62 -5.43 4.09 -9.53
CA MET A 62 -5.31 5.22 -10.45
C MET A 62 -3.95 5.22 -11.17
N ASN A 63 -2.85 4.98 -10.44
CA ASN A 63 -1.51 4.87 -11.07
C ASN A 63 -1.47 3.72 -12.09
N LEU A 64 -2.08 2.57 -11.78
CA LEU A 64 -2.10 1.45 -12.70
C LEU A 64 -2.91 1.77 -13.96
N GLN A 65 -4.05 2.45 -13.82
CA GLN A 65 -4.88 2.86 -14.93
C GLN A 65 -4.19 3.91 -15.82
N ILE A 66 -3.48 4.87 -15.22
CA ILE A 66 -2.66 5.85 -15.96
C ILE A 66 -1.57 5.13 -16.74
N ILE A 67 -0.85 4.19 -16.12
CA ILE A 67 0.19 3.41 -16.80
C ILE A 67 -0.40 2.60 -17.95
N ALA A 68 -1.58 2.02 -17.78
CA ALA A 68 -2.27 1.27 -18.83
C ALA A 68 -2.62 2.16 -20.03
N VAL A 69 -3.17 3.36 -19.79
CA VAL A 69 -3.48 4.33 -20.85
C VAL A 69 -2.21 4.78 -21.57
N VAL A 70 -1.13 5.06 -20.85
CA VAL A 70 0.14 5.46 -21.45
C VAL A 70 0.71 4.34 -22.31
N ASN A 71 0.73 3.09 -21.82
CA ASN A 71 1.17 1.95 -22.60
C ASN A 71 0.36 1.80 -23.88
N PHE A 72 -0.96 1.86 -23.79
CA PHE A 72 -1.86 1.78 -24.94
C PHE A 72 -1.59 2.86 -25.99
N VAL A 73 -1.35 4.11 -25.57
CA VAL A 73 -1.01 5.19 -26.52
C VAL A 73 0.36 4.94 -27.16
N LEU A 74 1.34 4.46 -26.39
CA LEU A 74 2.68 4.18 -26.88
C LEU A 74 2.74 3.01 -27.86
N THR A 75 2.00 1.93 -27.61
CA THR A 75 1.92 0.75 -28.47
C THR A 75 1.20 1.07 -29.78
N VAL A 76 0.01 1.68 -29.72
CA VAL A 76 -0.77 2.06 -30.92
C VAL A 76 -0.03 3.12 -31.73
N GLY A 77 0.48 4.16 -31.06
CA GLY A 77 1.27 5.21 -31.71
C GLY A 77 2.58 4.67 -32.30
N GLY A 78 3.25 3.76 -31.59
CA GLY A 78 4.46 3.08 -32.06
C GLY A 78 4.20 2.22 -33.29
N ALA A 79 3.11 1.44 -33.30
CA ALA A 79 2.71 0.63 -34.44
C ALA A 79 2.37 1.47 -35.68
N PHE A 80 1.66 2.59 -35.47
CA PHE A 80 1.38 3.54 -36.53
C PHE A 80 2.66 4.16 -37.10
N ALA A 81 3.52 4.69 -36.24
CA ALA A 81 4.76 5.34 -36.64
C ALA A 81 5.71 4.36 -37.34
N PHE A 82 5.79 3.13 -36.82
CA PHE A 82 6.52 2.04 -37.45
C PHE A 82 5.96 1.70 -38.83
N GLY A 83 4.64 1.52 -38.96
CA GLY A 83 4.02 1.23 -40.26
C GLY A 83 4.21 2.33 -41.29
N TYR A 84 4.08 3.59 -40.87
CA TYR A 84 4.33 4.75 -41.70
C TYR A 84 5.78 4.78 -42.20
N LYS A 85 6.76 4.65 -41.29
CA LYS A 85 8.18 4.68 -41.64
C LYS A 85 8.64 3.44 -42.39
N ALA A 86 8.07 2.27 -42.12
CA ALA A 86 8.35 1.05 -42.86
C ALA A 86 7.87 1.14 -44.31
N ALA A 87 6.67 1.70 -44.53
CA ALA A 87 6.16 1.96 -45.88
C ALA A 87 7.03 2.99 -46.62
N GLU A 88 7.43 4.07 -45.95
CA GLU A 88 8.35 5.09 -46.51
C GLU A 88 9.69 4.47 -46.93
N ALA A 89 10.29 3.62 -46.08
CA ALA A 89 11.58 3.01 -46.34
C ALA A 89 11.54 1.90 -47.42
N SER A 90 10.35 1.37 -47.75
CA SER A 90 10.20 0.27 -48.71
C SER A 90 10.02 0.74 -50.15
N MET A 91 9.81 2.05 -50.38
CA MET A 91 9.46 2.62 -51.68
C MET A 91 10.55 3.58 -52.16
N GLU A 92 10.90 3.54 -53.45
CA GLU A 92 11.83 4.52 -54.06
C GLU A 92 11.18 5.90 -54.20
N GLU A 93 9.89 5.93 -54.54
CA GLU A 93 9.05 7.13 -54.56
C GLU A 93 7.96 7.01 -53.48
N PRO A 94 8.14 7.64 -52.31
CA PRO A 94 7.21 7.53 -51.20
C PRO A 94 5.88 8.24 -51.48
N ASP A 95 4.77 7.48 -51.44
CA ASP A 95 3.41 8.03 -51.44
C ASP A 95 2.87 8.14 -50.00
N MET A 96 2.53 9.36 -49.59
CA MET A 96 1.99 9.64 -48.28
C MET A 96 0.65 8.94 -48.02
N ALA A 97 -0.18 8.71 -49.05
CA ALA A 97 -1.43 7.99 -48.91
C ALA A 97 -1.19 6.53 -48.50
N ILE A 98 -0.22 5.86 -49.15
CA ILE A 98 0.14 4.47 -48.85
C ILE A 98 0.75 4.37 -47.45
N GLN A 99 1.65 5.30 -47.08
CA GLN A 99 2.26 5.33 -45.74
C GLN A 99 1.21 5.47 -44.64
N MET A 100 0.25 6.39 -44.82
CA MET A 100 -0.85 6.55 -43.86
C MET A 100 -1.72 5.29 -43.79
N LEU A 101 -2.06 4.67 -44.93
CA LEU A 101 -2.87 3.45 -44.94
C LEU A 101 -2.19 2.31 -44.19
N VAL A 102 -0.90 2.07 -44.43
CA VAL A 102 -0.12 1.02 -43.74
C VAL A 102 -0.01 1.32 -42.25
N GLY A 103 0.30 2.57 -41.88
CA GLY A 103 0.35 3.00 -40.49
C GLY A 103 -0.98 2.81 -39.77
N ILE A 104 -2.10 3.21 -40.38
CA ILE A 104 -3.45 3.05 -39.80
C ILE A 104 -3.80 1.56 -39.67
N LEU A 105 -3.48 0.74 -40.66
CA LEU A 105 -3.78 -0.69 -40.64
C LEU A 105 -3.01 -1.40 -39.51
N LEU A 106 -1.72 -1.12 -39.35
CA LEU A 106 -0.95 -1.69 -38.23
C LEU A 106 -1.38 -1.12 -36.87
N GLY A 107 -1.64 0.19 -36.79
CA GLY A 107 -2.14 0.84 -35.59
C GLY A 107 -3.49 0.28 -35.12
N THR A 108 -4.41 0.00 -36.06
CA THR A 108 -5.73 -0.58 -35.74
C THR A 108 -5.63 -2.02 -35.23
N VAL A 109 -4.75 -2.85 -35.82
CA VAL A 109 -4.49 -4.21 -35.32
C VAL A 109 -4.00 -4.18 -33.87
N VAL A 110 -3.01 -3.32 -33.58
CA VAL A 110 -2.46 -3.18 -32.22
C VAL A 110 -3.48 -2.58 -31.25
N PHE A 111 -4.30 -1.63 -31.71
CA PHE A 111 -5.41 -1.07 -30.93
C PHE A 111 -6.39 -2.16 -30.49
N PHE A 112 -6.81 -3.06 -31.39
CA PHE A 112 -7.69 -4.16 -31.03
C PHE A 112 -7.01 -5.18 -30.12
N ALA A 113 -5.72 -5.45 -30.33
CA ALA A 113 -4.95 -6.32 -29.45
C ALA A 113 -4.92 -5.76 -28.01
N ASP A 114 -4.62 -4.47 -27.86
CA ASP A 114 -4.56 -3.85 -26.54
C ASP A 114 -5.93 -3.74 -25.87
N LEU A 115 -6.99 -3.46 -26.63
CA LEU A 115 -8.36 -3.49 -26.10
C LEU A 115 -8.75 -4.88 -25.57
N TYR A 116 -8.33 -5.93 -26.26
CA TYR A 116 -8.51 -7.31 -25.81
C TYR A 116 -7.77 -7.56 -24.48
N PHE A 117 -6.52 -7.10 -24.35
CA PHE A 117 -5.74 -7.24 -23.12
C PHE A 117 -6.22 -6.35 -21.96
N LEU A 118 -6.89 -5.23 -22.24
CA LEU A 118 -7.46 -4.35 -21.20
C LEU A 118 -8.79 -4.86 -20.64
N GLY A 119 -9.55 -5.61 -21.43
CA GLY A 119 -10.85 -6.16 -21.05
C GLY A 119 -10.82 -7.60 -20.50
N GLY A 120 -9.69 -8.29 -20.64
CA GLY A 120 -9.46 -9.67 -20.18
C GLY A 120 -8.83 -9.79 -18.80
#